data_AF-A0A562IUM8-F1
#
_entry.id   AF-A0A562IUM8-F1
#
_cell.length_a   1.000
_cell.length_b   1.000
_cell.length_c   1.000
_cell.angle_alpha   90.00
_cell.angle_beta   90.00
_cell.angle_gamma   90.00
#
_symmetry.space_group_name_H-M   'P 1'
#
loop_
_entity.id
_entity.type
_entity.pdbx_description
1 polymer ?
#
loop_
_entity_poly.entity_id
_entity_poly.type
_entity_poly.pdbx_seq_one_letter_code
_entity_poly.pdbx_strand_id
1 'polypeptide(L)'
;MSVRPDDARRLGGLYETLRAPAVPAGGGAGAMAAWMARVEADGALAGLISRLLNGGDLLSTDVEAARALTASAGTSAAPAQVAAAYELLLAHAA
;
A
#
# COMPACT_ATOMS: atom_id res chain seq x y z
N MET A 1 -20.37 -2.94 0.74
CA MET A 1 -20.28 -2.85 -0.74
C MET A 1 -19.30 -3.91 -1.21
N SER A 2 -19.55 -4.56 -2.35
CA SER A 2 -18.63 -5.56 -2.89
C SER A 2 -17.68 -4.92 -3.91
N VAL A 3 -16.38 -5.23 -3.82
CA VAL A 3 -15.35 -4.72 -4.73
C VAL A 3 -15.58 -5.31 -6.13
N ARG A 4 -15.46 -4.48 -7.17
CA ARG A 4 -15.61 -4.96 -8.56
C ARG A 4 -14.49 -5.94 -8.92
N PRO A 5 -14.73 -6.98 -9.74
CA PRO A 5 -13.70 -7.97 -10.08
C PRO A 5 -12.44 -7.39 -10.74
N ASP A 6 -12.58 -6.34 -11.56
CA ASP A 6 -11.44 -5.65 -12.18
C ASP A 6 -10.59 -4.91 -11.15
N ASP A 7 -11.24 -4.27 -10.19
CA ASP A 7 -10.59 -3.55 -9.10
C ASP A 7 -9.89 -4.55 -8.17
N ALA A 8 -10.53 -5.67 -7.85
CA ALA A 8 -9.92 -6.76 -7.08
C ALA A 8 -8.67 -7.32 -7.77
N ARG A 9 -8.69 -7.53 -9.10
CA ARG A 9 -7.53 -7.98 -9.86
C ARG A 9 -6.38 -6.96 -9.84
N ARG A 10 -6.69 -5.67 -10.00
CA ARG A 10 -5.69 -4.59 -9.94
C ARG A 10 -5.05 -4.50 -8.56
N LEU A 11 -5.87 -4.52 -7.52
CA LEU A 11 -5.41 -4.51 -6.12
C LEU A 11 -4.57 -5.74 -5.79
N GLY A 12 -4.98 -6.93 -6.27
CA GLY A 12 -4.20 -8.17 -6.08
C GLY A 12 -2.80 -8.09 -6.72
N GLY A 13 -2.70 -7.56 -7.94
CA GLY A 13 -1.39 -7.36 -8.58
C GLY A 13 -0.51 -6.36 -7.84
N LEU A 14 -1.10 -5.28 -7.32
CA LEU A 14 -0.39 -4.31 -6.49
C LEU A 14 0.07 -4.94 -5.17
N TYR A 15 -0.77 -5.71 -4.49
CA TYR A 15 -0.41 -6.43 -3.26
C TYR A 15 0.80 -7.35 -3.45
N GLU A 16 0.83 -8.13 -4.53
CA GLU A 16 1.97 -9.01 -4.84
C GLU A 16 3.26 -8.22 -5.09
N THR A 17 3.16 -7.01 -5.65
CA THR A 17 4.32 -6.12 -5.82
C THR A 17 4.83 -5.60 -4.48
N LEU A 18 3.93 -5.17 -3.60
CA LEU A 18 4.27 -4.52 -2.32
C LEU A 18 4.80 -5.51 -1.27
N ARG A 19 4.30 -6.75 -1.25
CA ARG A 19 4.63 -7.72 -0.21
C ARG A 19 6.05 -8.29 -0.28
N ALA A 20 6.76 -8.05 -1.40
CA ALA A 20 8.09 -8.60 -1.66
C ALA A 20 9.10 -7.46 -1.92
N PRO A 21 9.44 -6.65 -0.90
CA PRO A 21 10.38 -5.56 -1.08
C PRO A 21 11.79 -6.09 -1.37
N ALA A 22 12.41 -5.59 -2.44
CA ALA A 22 13.82 -5.87 -2.70
C ALA A 22 14.70 -5.20 -1.64
N VAL A 23 15.53 -5.99 -0.96
CA VAL A 23 16.53 -5.48 -0.02
C VAL A 23 17.63 -4.77 -0.81
N PRO A 24 18.04 -3.55 -0.43
CA PRO A 24 19.12 -2.84 -1.12
C PRO A 24 20.42 -3.64 -1.02
N ALA A 25 21.09 -3.83 -2.15
CA ALA A 25 22.33 -4.61 -2.25
C ALA A 25 23.56 -3.95 -1.59
N GLY A 26 23.40 -2.77 -1.00
CA GLY A 26 24.43 -2.03 -0.30
C GLY A 26 23.93 -0.63 0.09
N GLY A 27 24.53 -0.05 1.13
CA GLY A 27 24.19 1.29 1.62
C GLY A 27 24.52 1.44 3.10
N GLY A 28 24.91 2.66 3.50
CA GLY A 28 25.09 3.00 4.92
C GLY A 28 23.78 3.03 5.69
N ALA A 29 23.84 3.27 7.01
CA ALA A 29 22.68 3.26 7.90
C ALA A 29 21.49 4.13 7.41
N GLY A 30 21.76 5.27 6.78
CA GLY A 30 20.71 6.13 6.22
C GLY A 30 19.93 5.51 5.04
N ALA A 31 20.60 4.76 4.17
CA ALA A 31 19.94 4.06 3.07
C ALA A 31 19.06 2.91 3.57
N MET A 32 19.52 2.22 4.63
CA MET A 32 18.72 1.19 5.30
C MET A 32 17.49 1.81 5.99
N ALA A 33 17.64 2.93 6.68
CA ALA A 33 16.53 3.64 7.32
C ALA A 33 15.48 4.10 6.29
N ALA A 34 15.91 4.67 5.16
CA ALA A 34 15.01 5.06 4.08
C ALA A 34 14.31 3.86 3.42
N TRP A 35 15.01 2.73 3.28
CA TRP A 35 14.40 1.49 2.81
C TRP A 35 13.35 0.97 3.79
N MET A 36 13.66 0.92 5.09
CA MET A 36 12.72 0.49 6.12
C MET A 36 11.45 1.35 6.16
N ALA A 37 11.60 2.68 6.09
CA ALA A 37 10.45 3.58 6.06
C ALA A 37 9.54 3.31 4.85
N ARG A 38 10.13 3.04 3.68
CA ARG A 38 9.36 2.65 2.49
C ARG A 38 8.68 1.29 2.66
N VAL A 39 9.35 0.30 3.25
CA VAL A 39 8.78 -1.02 3.54
C VAL A 39 7.59 -0.90 4.49
N GLU A 40 7.68 -0.03 5.49
CA GLU A 40 6.56 0.27 6.40
C GLU A 40 5.36 0.85 5.66
N ALA A 41 5.58 1.84 4.79
CA ALA A 41 4.53 2.43 3.96
C ALA A 41 3.89 1.42 2.99
N ASP A 42 4.70 0.67 2.26
CA ASP A 42 4.24 -0.37 1.33
C ASP A 42 3.49 -1.49 2.08
N GLY A 43 3.96 -1.85 3.28
CA GLY A 43 3.32 -2.83 4.15
C GLY A 43 1.96 -2.37 4.68
N ALA A 44 1.84 -1.10 5.07
CA ALA A 44 0.56 -0.52 5.49
C ALA A 44 -0.46 -0.57 4.34
N LEU A 45 -0.06 -0.20 3.12
CA LEU A 45 -0.92 -0.29 1.94
C LEU A 45 -1.29 -1.74 1.61
N ALA A 46 -0.33 -2.67 1.61
CA ALA A 46 -0.56 -4.09 1.37
C ALA A 46 -1.55 -4.69 2.39
N GLY A 47 -1.46 -4.28 3.65
CA GLY A 47 -2.40 -4.68 4.71
C GLY A 47 -3.83 -4.22 4.45
N LEU A 48 -4.03 -2.97 4.05
CA LEU A 48 -5.35 -2.43 3.70
C LEU A 48 -5.95 -3.13 2.47
N ILE A 49 -5.12 -3.36 1.45
CA ILE A 49 -5.53 -4.11 0.25
C ILE A 49 -5.97 -5.54 0.63
N SER A 50 -5.15 -6.24 1.41
CA SER A 50 -5.47 -7.59 1.87
C SER A 50 -6.77 -7.61 2.66
N ARG A 51 -6.97 -6.65 3.56
CA ARG A 51 -8.20 -6.53 4.35
C ARG A 51 -9.43 -6.35 3.44
N LEU A 52 -9.37 -5.42 2.50
CA LEU A 52 -10.47 -5.16 1.57
C LEU A 52 -10.80 -6.39 0.71
N LEU A 53 -9.78 -7.05 0.15
CA LEU A 53 -9.97 -8.24 -0.69
C LEU A 53 -10.56 -9.44 0.06
N ASN A 54 -10.32 -9.52 1.37
CA ASN A 54 -10.88 -10.56 2.24
C ASN A 54 -12.19 -10.13 2.94
N GLY A 55 -12.79 -9.00 2.52
CA GLY A 55 -14.08 -8.53 3.03
C GLY A 55 -14.05 -7.95 4.45
N GLY A 56 -12.88 -7.53 4.93
CA GLY A 56 -12.75 -6.82 6.20
C GLY A 56 -13.06 -5.34 6.09
N ASP A 57 -13.39 -4.72 7.22
CA ASP A 57 -13.76 -3.31 7.30
C ASP A 57 -12.55 -2.38 7.20
N LEU A 58 -12.70 -1.31 6.44
CA LEU A 58 -11.72 -0.23 6.34
C LEU A 58 -12.23 1.00 7.10
N LEU A 59 -11.35 1.60 7.88
CA LEU A 59 -11.58 2.92 8.46
C LEU A 59 -10.91 3.97 7.58
N SER A 60 -11.62 5.06 7.29
CA SER A 60 -11.08 6.18 6.52
C SER A 60 -9.77 6.71 7.12
N THR A 61 -9.71 6.79 8.45
CA THR A 61 -8.51 7.19 9.19
C THR A 61 -7.29 6.28 8.96
N ASP A 62 -7.49 4.97 8.84
CA ASP A 62 -6.39 4.01 8.57
C ASP A 62 -5.85 4.21 7.15
N VAL A 63 -6.75 4.44 6.19
CA VAL A 63 -6.39 4.67 4.79
C VAL A 63 -5.64 5.99 4.62
N GLU A 64 -6.09 7.05 5.29
CA GLU A 64 -5.41 8.36 5.29
C GLU A 64 -4.04 8.30 5.97
N ALA A 65 -3.93 7.62 7.11
CA ALA A 65 -2.66 7.43 7.80
C ALA A 65 -1.64 6.70 6.91
N ALA A 66 -2.06 5.59 6.27
CA ALA A 66 -1.22 4.88 5.32
C ALA A 66 -0.84 5.75 4.10
N ARG A 67 -1.77 6.57 3.59
CA ARG A 67 -1.50 7.51 2.49
C ARG A 67 -0.45 8.56 2.88
N ALA A 68 -0.50 9.06 4.11
CA ALA A 68 0.50 9.99 4.64
C ALA A 68 1.89 9.34 4.82
N LEU A 69 1.93 8.07 5.28
CA LEU A 69 3.18 7.30 5.33
C LEU A 69 3.79 7.16 3.94
N THR A 70 3.00 6.75 2.95
CA THR A 70 3.48 6.63 1.56
C THR A 70 3.93 7.97 0.97
N ALA A 71 3.25 9.07 1.30
CA ALA A 71 3.67 10.40 0.85
C ALA A 71 5.04 10.83 1.42
N SER A 72 5.35 10.42 2.67
CA SER A 72 6.61 10.77 3.33
C SER A 72 7.77 9.83 3.00
N ALA A 73 7.51 8.52 2.92
CA ALA A 73 8.53 7.48 2.73
C ALA A 73 8.67 7.02 1.27
N GLY A 74 7.71 7.34 0.41
CA GLY A 74 7.60 6.82 -0.95
C GLY A 74 7.07 5.38 -0.98
N THR A 75 7.16 4.78 -2.16
CA THR A 75 6.68 3.42 -2.44
C THR A 75 7.60 2.72 -3.44
N SER A 76 7.67 1.40 -3.40
CA SER A 76 8.37 0.59 -4.41
C SER A 76 7.56 0.34 -5.68
N ALA A 77 6.24 0.58 -5.63
CA ALA A 77 5.33 0.39 -6.76
C ALA A 77 5.19 1.65 -7.64
N ALA A 78 4.48 1.52 -8.77
CA ALA A 78 4.21 2.66 -9.64
C ALA A 78 3.32 3.69 -8.91
N PRO A 79 3.72 4.98 -8.82
CA PRO A 79 2.98 5.99 -8.04
C PRO A 79 1.51 6.14 -8.46
N ALA A 80 1.22 6.04 -9.77
CA ALA A 80 -0.15 6.12 -10.28
C ALA A 80 -1.04 4.94 -9.81
N GLN A 81 -0.47 3.73 -9.71
CA GLN A 81 -1.21 2.56 -9.20
C GLN A 81 -1.50 2.70 -7.71
N VAL A 82 -0.53 3.21 -6.95
CA VAL A 82 -0.66 3.46 -5.51
C VAL A 82 -1.70 4.55 -5.23
N ALA A 83 -1.66 5.67 -5.97
CA ALA A 83 -2.67 6.71 -5.85
C ALA A 83 -4.08 6.17 -6.15
N ALA A 84 -4.25 5.42 -7.25
CA ALA A 84 -5.54 4.82 -7.60
C ALA A 84 -6.03 3.81 -6.54
N ALA A 85 -5.12 3.07 -5.90
CA ALA A 85 -5.47 2.17 -4.81
C ALA A 85 -6.00 2.94 -3.59
N TYR A 86 -5.36 4.04 -3.18
CA TYR A 86 -5.87 4.85 -2.07
C TYR A 86 -7.25 5.46 -2.33
N GLU A 87 -7.50 5.96 -3.54
CA GLU A 87 -8.84 6.47 -3.91
C GLU A 87 -9.90 5.37 -3.82
N LEU A 88 -9.57 4.16 -4.27
CA LEU A 88 -10.48 3.00 -4.20
C LEU A 88 -10.70 2.54 -2.76
N LEU A 89 -9.65 2.50 -1.93
CA LEU A 89 -9.73 2.13 -0.51
C LEU A 89 -10.61 3.12 0.26
N LEU A 90 -10.43 4.43 0.02
CA LEU A 90 -11.26 5.48 0.61
C LEU A 90 -12.74 5.34 0.22
N ALA A 91 -13.03 5.01 -1.03
CA ALA A 91 -14.40 4.77 -1.49
C ALA A 91 -15.09 3.58 -0.80
N HIS A 92 -14.32 2.67 -0.17
CA HIS A 92 -14.83 1.51 0.57
C HIS A 92 -14.73 1.67 2.09
N ALA A 93 -14.08 2.72 2.58
CA ALA A 93 -13.90 2.97 3.99
C ALA A 93 -15.13 3.63 4.61
N ALA A 94 -15.41 3.28 5.86
CA ALA A 94 -16.44 3.91 6.69
C ALA A 94 -15.93 5.16 7.41
#